data_AF-A0A7V9AFH0-F1
#
_entry.id   AF-A0A7V9AFH0-F1
#
_cell.length_a   1.000
_cell.length_b   1.000
_cell.length_c   1.000
_cell.angle_alpha   90.00
_cell.angle_beta   90.00
_cell.angle_gamma   90.00
#
_symmetry.space_group_name_H-M   'P 1'
#
loop_
_entity.id
_entity.type
_entity.pdbx_description
1 polymer ?
#
loop_
_entity_poly.entity_id
_entity_poly.type
_entity_poly.pdbx_seq_one_letter_code
_entity_poly.pdbx_strand_id
1 'polypeptide(L)' 'MITDFRFALRQMRKTPGFTALAVLTLALGIGLNTAIFSLINDLFLRGLPFQQPARVLHVYSHAKDQTVDFPLSAP' A
#
# COMPACT_ATOMS: atom_id res chain seq x y z
N MET A 1 -2.82 -30.42 -18.06
CA MET A 1 -2.34 -29.43 -17.05
C MET A 1 -0.86 -29.10 -17.24
N ILE A 2 0.09 -30.03 -17.06
CA ILE A 2 1.53 -29.73 -17.26
C ILE A 2 1.86 -29.32 -18.72
N THR A 3 1.13 -29.89 -19.68
CA THR A 3 1.31 -29.63 -21.11
C THR A 3 0.91 -28.20 -21.48
N ASP A 4 -0.13 -27.68 -20.84
CA ASP A 4 -0.68 -26.34 -21.06
C ASP A 4 0.32 -25.27 -20.62
N PHE A 5 0.94 -25.45 -19.46
CA PHE A 5 2.04 -24.58 -18.99
C PHE A 5 3.22 -24.56 -19.97
N ARG A 6 3.62 -25.74 -20.47
CA ARG A 6 4.72 -25.85 -21.43
C ARG A 6 4.37 -25.21 -22.78
N PHE A 7 3.10 -25.27 -23.17
CA PHE A 7 2.59 -24.62 -24.38
C PHE A 7 2.54 -23.10 -24.22
N ALA A 8 2.07 -22.59 -23.08
CA ALA A 8 2.06 -21.17 -22.75
C ALA A 8 3.48 -20.57 -22.73
N LEU A 9 4.45 -21.27 -22.12
CA LEU A 9 5.85 -20.85 -22.13
C LEU A 9 6.43 -20.79 -23.55
N ARG A 10 6.07 -21.77 -24.40
CA ARG A 10 6.50 -21.81 -25.80
C ARG A 10 5.83 -20.70 -26.63
N GLN A 11 4.59 -20.35 -26.31
CA GLN A 11 3.85 -19.25 -26.93
C GLN A 11 4.48 -17.89 -26.56
N MET A 12 4.80 -17.66 -25.28
CA MET A 12 5.51 -16.46 -24.82
C MET A 12 6.89 -16.30 -25.49
N ARG A 13 7.61 -17.41 -25.73
CA ARG A 13 8.90 -17.39 -26.44
C ARG A 13 8.79 -17.14 -27.95
N LYS A 14 7.61 -17.34 -28.56
CA LYS A 14 7.39 -17.06 -30.00
C LYS A 14 7.20 -15.57 -30.30
N THR A 15 6.69 -14.80 -29.34
CA THR A 15 6.46 -13.35 -29.47
C THR A 15 7.20 -12.59 -28.35
N PRO A 16 8.55 -12.60 -28.38
CA PRO A 16 9.38 -12.07 -27.30
C PRO A 16 9.17 -10.57 -27.05
N GLY A 17 8.88 -9.78 -28.09
CA GLY A 17 8.64 -8.34 -27.95
C GLY A 17 7.38 -8.00 -27.14
N PHE A 18 6.25 -8.63 -27.47
CA PHE A 18 5.00 -8.45 -26.72
C PHE A 18 5.13 -8.98 -25.30
N THR A 19 5.76 -10.14 -25.14
CA THR A 19 6.01 -10.74 -23.82
C THR A 19 6.88 -9.84 -22.95
N ALA A 20 7.94 -9.25 -23.50
CA ALA A 20 8.80 -8.32 -22.77
C ALA A 20 8.02 -7.09 -22.31
N LEU A 21 7.22 -6.47 -23.18
CA LEU A 21 6.37 -5.34 -22.82
C LEU A 21 5.35 -5.72 -21.74
N ALA A 22 4.68 -6.87 -21.88
CA ALA A 22 3.72 -7.34 -20.89
C ALA A 22 4.37 -7.55 -19.51
N VAL A 23 5.55 -8.19 -19.48
CA VAL A 23 6.32 -8.41 -18.24
C VAL A 23 6.78 -7.08 -17.64
N LEU A 24 7.28 -6.15 -18.46
CA LEU A 24 7.71 -4.83 -17.98
C LEU A 24 6.55 -4.03 -17.40
N THR A 25 5.42 -3.97 -18.09
CA THR A 25 4.22 -3.27 -17.60
C THR A 25 3.71 -3.90 -16.31
N LEU A 26 3.68 -5.23 -16.23
CA LEU A 26 3.28 -5.94 -15.03
C LEU A 26 4.24 -5.67 -13.87
N ALA A 27 5.55 -5.75 -14.12
CA ALA A 27 6.59 -5.47 -13.14
C ALA A 27 6.52 -4.01 -12.65
N LEU A 28 6.26 -3.05 -13.54
CA LEU A 28 6.06 -1.64 -13.19
C LEU A 28 4.80 -1.43 -12.36
N GLY A 29 3.67 -2.03 -12.74
CA GLY A 29 2.43 -1.91 -11.98
C GLY A 29 2.55 -2.47 -10.55
N ILE A 30 3.21 -3.62 -10.41
CA ILE A 30 3.47 -4.23 -9.10
C ILE A 30 4.48 -3.41 -8.32
N GLY A 31 5.62 -3.08 -8.94
CA GLY A 31 6.72 -2.37 -8.31
C GLY A 31 6.36 -0.95 -7.89
N LEU A 32 5.53 -0.25 -8.66
CA LEU A 32 5.04 1.08 -8.32
C LEU A 32 4.15 1.04 -7.08
N ASN A 33 3.20 0.09 -7.00
CA ASN A 33 2.35 -0.07 -5.83
C ASN A 33 3.19 -0.37 -4.57
N THR A 34 4.18 -1.25 -4.69
CA THR A 34 5.12 -1.54 -3.59
C THR A 34 5.98 -0.34 -3.24
N ALA A 35 6.50 0.40 -4.23
CA ALA A 35 7.35 1.57 -4.02
C ALA A 35 6.58 2.70 -3.34
N ILE A 36 5.35 2.97 -3.76
CA ILE A 36 4.48 3.97 -3.14
C ILE A 36 4.17 3.57 -1.70
N PHE A 37 3.77 2.33 -1.44
CA PHE A 37 3.53 1.87 -0.07
C PHE A 37 4.80 1.92 0.78
N SER A 38 5.95 1.56 0.22
CA SER A 38 7.24 1.63 0.91
C SER A 38 7.65 3.07 1.19
N LEU A 39 7.44 4.01 0.25
CA LEU A 39 7.71 5.43 0.41
C LEU A 39 6.79 6.05 1.45
N ILE A 40 5.50 5.75 1.40
CA ILE A 40 4.54 6.19 2.41
C ILE A 40 4.92 5.57 3.74
N ASN A 41 5.24 4.28 3.83
CA ASN A 41 5.69 3.69 5.06
C ASN A 41 6.99 4.33 5.58
N ASP A 42 7.97 4.64 4.73
CA ASP A 42 9.20 5.30 5.17
C ASP A 42 8.99 6.76 5.56
N LEU A 43 8.15 7.51 4.85
CA LEU A 43 7.91 8.93 5.11
C LEU A 43 6.85 9.17 6.20
N PHE A 44 5.81 8.34 6.26
CA PHE A 44 4.71 8.45 7.21
C PHE A 44 4.95 7.62 8.48
N LEU A 45 5.53 6.40 8.38
CA LEU A 45 5.85 5.57 9.56
C LEU A 45 7.30 5.72 10.05
N ARG A 46 8.28 6.08 9.21
CA ARG A 46 9.68 6.30 9.62
C ARG A 46 10.18 7.74 9.48
N GLY A 47 9.35 8.64 8.95
CA GLY A 47 9.59 10.09 8.87
C GLY A 47 9.34 10.85 10.17
N LEU A 48 9.17 10.14 11.30
CA LEU A 48 9.73 10.62 12.56
C LEU A 48 10.77 9.58 13.04
N PRO A 49 12.04 9.98 13.23
CA PRO A 49 13.08 9.12 13.76
C PRO A 49 12.76 8.76 15.21
N PHE A 50 11.90 7.78 15.43
CA PHE A 50 11.76 7.17 16.75
C PHE A 50 12.95 6.24 16.96
N GLN A 51 14.02 6.82 17.50
CA GLN A 51 15.21 6.16 18.03
C GLN A 51 14.89 5.13 19.15
N GLN A 52 13.61 4.93 19.52
CA GLN A 52 13.17 4.11 20.64
C GLN A 52 11.79 3.46 20.33
N PRO A 53 11.74 2.26 19.73
CA PRO A 53 10.50 1.56 19.38
C PRO A 53 9.64 1.15 20.60
N ALA A 54 10.17 1.26 21.82
CA ALA A 54 9.45 0.94 23.07
C ALA A 54 8.42 2.02 23.51
N ARG A 55 8.24 3.10 22.73
CA ARG A 55 7.38 4.24 23.14
C ARG A 55 6.35 4.68 22.10
N VAL A 56 6.01 3.82 21.14
CA VAL A 56 4.99 4.13 20.13
C VAL A 56 3.60 3.86 20.70
N LEU A 57 3.03 4.87 21.38
CA LEU A 57 1.63 4.88 21.78
C LEU A 57 0.77 5.26 20.56
N HIS A 58 0.02 4.30 20.03
CA HIS A 58 -1.07 4.54 19.08
C HIS A 58 -2.12 5.43 19.75
N VAL A 59 -2.19 6.71 19.38
CA VAL A 59 -3.32 7.56 19.76
C VAL A 59 -4.45 7.31 18.76
N TYR A 60 -5.27 6.30 19.05
CA TYR A 60 -6.59 6.18 18.44
C TYR A 60 -7.47 7.27 19.05
N SER A 61 -7.58 8.41 18.37
CA SER A 61 -8.63 9.38 18.66
C SER A 61 -9.96 8.80 18.18
N HIS A 62 -10.62 8.05 19.06
CA HIS A 62 -12.06 7.87 18.95
C HIS A 62 -12.70 9.23 19.25
N ALA A 63 -12.89 10.04 18.22
CA ALA A 63 -13.82 11.16 18.25
C ALA A 63 -15.24 10.58 18.36
N LYS A 64 -15.61 10.15 19.57
CA LYS A 64 -16.95 9.75 19.94
C LYS A 64 -17.49 10.80 20.90
N ASP A 65 -18.31 11.66 20.32
CA ASP A 65 -19.49 12.24 20.97
C ASP A 65 -19.21 13.13 22.19
N GLN A 66 -18.71 14.35 21.95
CA GLN A 66 -18.95 15.43 22.90
C GLN A 66 -20.41 15.87 22.74
N THR A 67 -21.26 15.27 23.55
CA THR A 67 -22.55 15.81 23.94
C THR A 67 -22.27 17.19 24.53
N VAL A 68 -22.39 18.22 23.71
CA VAL A 68 -22.26 19.61 24.13
C VAL A 68 -23.50 19.92 24.95
N ASP A 69 -23.41 19.75 26.27
CA ASP A 69 -24.38 20.29 27.22
C ASP A 69 -24.35 21.81 27.10
N PHE A 70 -25.20 22.36 26.24
CA PHE A 70 -25.46 23.79 26.17
C PHE A 70 -26.24 24.21 27.43
N PRO A 71 -25.67 25.04 28.32
CA PRO A 71 -26.45 25.63 29.40
C PRO A 71 -27.38 26.70 28.80
N LEU A 72 -28.66 26.36 28.70
CA LEU A 72 -29.73 27.33 28.48
C LEU A 72 -29.84 28.22 29.72
N SER A 73 -29.10 29.33 29.73
CA SER A 73 -29.36 30.47 30.61
C SER A 73 -30.22 31.47 29.84
N ALA A 74 -31.54 31.34 29.95
CA ALA A 74 -32.49 32.36 29.53
C ALA A 74 -32.94 33.17 30.76
N PRO A 75 -32.80 34.50 30.76
CA PRO A 75 -33.72 35.40 31.45
C PRO A 75 -34.92 35.74 30.55
#